data_AF-A0A9P6HE54-F1
#
_entry.id   AF-A0A9P6HE54-F1
#
_cell.length_a   1.000
_cell.length_b   1.000
_cell.length_c   1.000
_cell.angle_alpha   90.00
_cell.angle_beta   90.00
_cell.angle_gamma   90.00
#
_symmetry.space_group_name_H-M   'P 1'
#
loop_
_entity.id
_entity.type
_entity.pdbx_description
1 polymer ?
#
loop_
_entity_poly.entity_id
_entity_poly.type
_entity_poly.pdbx_seq_one_letter_code
_entity_poly.pdbx_strand_id
1 'polypeptide(L)'
;EPKYSLTFTCKVPECDERTSHMFSKRAYHHGIVIIQCPKCENRHLIADNLGWFKDERTGQGSLRNIEDIMRSKGQQVTKGRLDAGGVVEYTE
;
A
#
# COMPACT_ATOMS: atom_id res chain seq x y z
N GLU A 1 17.28 -8.90 0.42
CA GLU A 1 15.91 -9.22 0.87
C GLU A 1 14.90 -8.86 -0.23
N PRO A 2 13.84 -9.65 -0.43
CA PRO A 2 12.80 -9.34 -1.41
C PRO A 2 12.07 -8.03 -1.08
N LYS A 3 11.74 -7.26 -2.11
CA LYS A 3 11.05 -5.96 -2.00
C LYS A 3 9.76 -5.98 -2.82
N TYR A 4 8.81 -5.14 -2.44
CA TYR A 4 7.66 -4.79 -3.25
C TYR A 4 7.83 -3.40 -3.83
N SER A 5 7.18 -3.18 -4.98
CA SER A 5 6.95 -1.85 -5.55
C SER A 5 5.44 -1.59 -5.48
N LEU A 6 5.06 -0.42 -5.00
CA LEU A 6 3.68 0.04 -4.95
C LEU A 6 3.57 1.35 -5.71
N THR A 7 2.64 1.42 -6.65
CA THR A 7 2.27 2.66 -7.32
C THR A 7 0.82 2.99 -6.98
N PHE A 8 0.58 4.20 -6.48
CA PHE A 8 -0.77 4.66 -6.17
C PHE A 8 -0.89 6.17 -6.44
N THR A 9 -2.13 6.63 -6.56
CA THR A 9 -2.45 8.05 -6.68
C THR A 9 -2.94 8.59 -5.34
N CYS A 10 -2.31 9.66 -4.85
CA CYS A 10 -2.69 10.29 -3.59
C CYS A 10 -4.08 10.90 -3.69
N LYS A 11 -4.98 10.53 -2.77
CA LYS A 11 -6.36 11.03 -2.71
C LYS A 11 -6.61 12.11 -1.66
N VAL A 12 -5.55 12.71 -1.14
CA VAL A 12 -5.67 13.95 -0.36
C VAL A 12 -6.25 15.04 -1.28
N PRO A 13 -7.23 15.83 -0.82
CA PRO A 13 -7.75 16.96 -1.59
C PRO A 13 -6.61 17.82 -2.14
N GLU A 14 -6.69 18.19 -3.41
CA GLU A 14 -5.70 19.04 -4.11
C GLU A 14 -4.32 18.39 -4.37
N CYS A 15 -4.11 17.10 -4.07
CA CYS A 15 -2.85 16.42 -4.37
C CYS A 15 -2.87 15.69 -5.72
N ASP A 16 -3.66 14.61 -5.85
CA ASP A 16 -3.76 13.71 -7.03
C ASP A 16 -2.42 13.26 -7.66
N GLU A 17 -1.33 13.31 -6.89
CA GLU A 17 0.00 12.92 -7.33
C GLU A 17 0.11 11.39 -7.43
N ARG A 18 0.57 10.88 -8.57
CA ARG A 18 0.85 9.45 -8.76
C ARG A 18 2.29 9.15 -8.37
N THR A 19 2.48 8.29 -7.39
CA THR A 19 3.79 8.03 -6.79
C THR A 19 4.09 6.55 -6.72
N SER A 20 5.36 6.19 -6.89
CA SER A 20 5.86 4.81 -6.77
C SER A 20 6.84 4.71 -5.61
N HIS A 21 6.64 3.72 -4.75
CA HIS A 21 7.45 3.50 -3.55
C HIS A 21 7.91 2.04 -3.48
N MET A 22 9.13 1.83 -2.98
CA MET A 22 9.66 0.50 -2.72
C MET A 22 9.81 0.27 -1.23
N PHE A 23 9.40 -0.91 -0.77
CA PHE A 23 9.55 -1.31 0.63
C PHE A 23 9.86 -2.81 0.75
N SER A 24 10.35 -3.23 1.91
CA SER A 24 10.69 -4.64 2.11
C SER A 24 9.43 -5.51 2.15
N LYS A 25 9.50 -6.69 1.53
CA LYS A 25 8.42 -7.68 1.58
C LYS A 25 8.11 -8.07 3.04
N ARG A 26 9.15 -8.16 3.87
CA ARG A 26 9.01 -8.46 5.30
C ARG A 26 8.20 -7.39 6.05
N ALA A 27 8.47 -6.11 5.84
CA ALA A 27 7.72 -5.04 6.49
C ALA A 27 6.24 -5.06 6.09
N TYR A 28 5.95 -5.38 4.83
CA TYR A 28 4.58 -5.49 4.35
C TYR A 28 3.77 -6.60 4.99
N HIS A 29 4.37 -7.77 5.25
CA HIS A 29 3.65 -8.94 5.79
C HIS A 29 3.70 -9.06 7.32
N HIS A 30 4.72 -8.48 7.96
CA HIS A 30 5.00 -8.69 9.39
C HIS A 30 5.25 -7.39 10.16
N GLY A 31 5.01 -6.24 9.55
CA GLY A 31 5.25 -4.95 10.17
C GLY A 31 4.24 -3.91 9.72
N ILE A 32 4.70 -2.65 9.77
CA ILE A 32 3.94 -1.47 9.39
C ILE A 32 4.64 -0.80 8.22
N VAL A 33 3.87 -0.43 7.19
CA VAL A 33 4.37 0.32 6.03
C VAL A 33 3.61 1.64 5.94
N ILE A 34 4.35 2.73 6.09
CA ILE A 34 3.86 4.10 5.92
C ILE A 34 4.75 4.76 4.86
N ILE A 35 4.12 5.38 3.86
CA ILE A 35 4.83 6.09 2.79
C ILE A 35 4.45 7.56 2.79
N GLN A 36 5.41 8.43 2.53
CA GLN A 36 5.17 9.86 2.45
C GLN A 36 4.96 10.28 1.00
N CYS A 37 3.89 11.04 0.72
CA CYS A 37 3.69 11.63 -0.59
C CYS A 37 4.66 12.81 -0.77
N PRO A 38 5.42 12.88 -1.90
CA PRO A 38 6.37 13.97 -2.14
C PRO A 38 5.69 15.32 -2.43
N LYS A 39 4.41 15.34 -2.83
CA LYS A 39 3.68 16.58 -3.15
C LYS A 39 2.99 17.21 -1.95
N CYS A 40 2.16 16.45 -1.24
CA CYS A 40 1.38 16.96 -0.09
C CYS A 40 2.00 16.65 1.27
N GLU A 41 3.16 15.96 1.29
CA GLU A 41 3.91 15.55 2.49
C GLU A 41 3.15 14.68 3.51
N ASN A 42 1.89 14.33 3.21
CA ASN A 42 1.10 13.44 4.03
C ASN A 42 1.65 12.02 4.01
N ARG A 43 1.45 11.34 5.15
CA ARG A 43 1.83 9.95 5.36
C ARG A 43 0.64 9.03 5.10
N HIS A 44 0.79 8.10 4.17
CA HIS A 44 -0.21 7.12 3.78
C HIS A 44 0.10 5.77 4.40
N LEU A 45 -0.85 5.23 5.14
CA LEU A 45 -0.78 3.88 5.70
C LEU A 45 -1.09 2.84 4.62
N ILE A 46 -0.17 1.89 4.42
CA ILE A 46 -0.28 0.84 3.39
C ILE A 46 -0.52 -0.53 4.04
N ALA A 47 0.19 -0.83 5.13
CA ALA A 47 0.05 -2.06 5.88
C ALA A 47 0.25 -1.80 7.37
N ASP A 48 -0.56 -2.43 8.21
CA ASP A 48 -0.44 -2.49 9.66
C ASP A 48 -0.77 -3.91 10.16
N ASN A 49 0.25 -4.77 10.15
CA ASN A 49 0.11 -6.13 10.69
C ASN A 49 0.40 -6.22 12.19
N LEU A 50 0.66 -5.08 12.85
CA LEU A 50 0.92 -5.01 14.30
C LEU A 50 -0.28 -4.46 15.09
N GLY A 51 -1.27 -3.88 14.40
CA GLY A 51 -2.50 -3.36 15.01
C GLY A 51 -2.27 -2.07 15.80
N TRP A 52 -1.34 -1.22 15.35
CA TRP A 52 -1.10 0.10 15.94
C TRP A 52 -2.23 1.09 15.66
N PHE A 53 -2.85 1.01 14.48
CA PHE A 53 -3.92 1.89 14.06
C PHE A 53 -5.26 1.19 14.21
N LYS A 54 -5.90 1.39 15.37
CA LYS A 54 -7.26 0.91 15.69
C LYS A 54 -8.24 2.06 15.51
N ASP A 55 -8.57 2.37 14.27
CA ASP A 55 -9.62 3.34 13.97
C ASP A 55 -10.75 2.69 13.16
N GLU A 56 -11.84 3.42 12.96
CA GLU A 56 -13.00 2.94 12.20
C GLU A 56 -12.63 2.63 10.74
N ARG A 57 -11.63 3.33 10.18
CA ARG A 57 -11.18 3.18 8.79
C ARG A 57 -10.38 1.89 8.59
N THR A 58 -9.72 1.39 9.63
CA THR A 58 -9.05 0.08 9.67
C THR A 58 -9.95 -1.04 10.20
N GLY A 59 -11.25 -0.77 10.42
CA GLY A 59 -12.18 -1.74 10.98
C GLY A 59 -11.73 -2.24 12.36
N GLN A 60 -11.31 -1.32 13.24
CA GLN A 60 -10.75 -1.63 14.57
C GLN A 60 -9.51 -2.55 14.52
N GLY A 61 -8.66 -2.40 13.50
CA GLY A 61 -7.46 -3.23 13.30
C GLY A 61 -7.71 -4.58 12.62
N SER A 62 -8.91 -4.78 12.07
CA SER A 62 -9.23 -5.98 11.28
C SER A 62 -8.71 -5.89 9.84
N LEU A 63 -8.62 -4.68 9.28
CA LEU A 63 -8.08 -4.42 7.94
C LEU A 63 -6.58 -4.18 8.05
N ARG A 64 -5.78 -5.20 7.72
CA ARG A 64 -4.33 -5.19 7.98
C ARG A 64 -3.55 -4.61 6.81
N ASN A 65 -3.96 -4.91 5.58
CA ASN A 65 -3.20 -4.55 4.39
C ASN A 65 -4.06 -3.76 3.39
N ILE A 66 -3.40 -3.12 2.43
CA ILE A 66 -4.06 -2.28 1.42
C ILE A 66 -5.14 -3.06 0.64
N GLU A 67 -4.99 -4.37 0.46
CA GLU A 67 -6.01 -5.20 -0.19
C GLU A 67 -7.31 -5.26 0.61
N ASP A 68 -7.23 -5.37 1.93
CA ASP A 68 -8.40 -5.38 2.81
C ASP A 68 -9.07 -4.00 2.84
N ILE A 69 -8.25 -2.94 2.92
CA ILE A 69 -8.70 -1.55 2.91
C ILE A 69 -9.36 -1.19 1.57
N MET A 70 -8.84 -1.67 0.44
CA MET A 70 -9.44 -1.42 -0.87
C MET A 70 -10.69 -2.25 -1.07
N ARG A 71 -10.69 -3.52 -0.63
CA ARG A 71 -11.87 -4.39 -0.69
C ARG A 71 -13.05 -3.81 0.09
N SER A 72 -12.83 -3.25 1.28
CA SER A 72 -13.90 -2.61 2.05
C SER A 72 -14.51 -1.39 1.36
N LYS A 73 -13.76 -0.76 0.44
CA LYS A 73 -14.21 0.34 -0.41
C LYS A 73 -14.77 -0.11 -1.77
N GLY A 74 -14.88 -1.42 -2.01
CA GLY A 74 -15.31 -1.98 -3.31
C GLY A 74 -14.29 -1.82 -4.43
N GLN A 75 -13.02 -1.57 -4.11
CA GLN A 75 -11.93 -1.40 -5.06
C GLN A 75 -11.01 -2.65 -5.09
N GLN A 76 -10.35 -2.87 -6.24
CA GLN A 76 -9.43 -3.98 -6.44
C GLN A 76 -7.97 -3.50 -6.47
N VAL A 77 -7.07 -4.35 -5.98
CA VAL A 77 -5.62 -4.12 -6.05
C VAL A 77 -5.03 -5.08 -7.06
N THR A 78 -4.43 -4.55 -8.12
CA THR A 78 -3.72 -5.37 -9.10
C THR A 78 -2.35 -5.76 -8.55
N LYS A 79 -2.03 -7.05 -8.59
CA LYS A 79 -0.73 -7.59 -8.19
C LYS A 79 0.05 -7.99 -9.43
N GLY A 80 1.36 -7.79 -9.37
CA GLY A 80 2.25 -8.28 -10.41
C GLY A 80 3.60 -8.74 -9.88
N ARG A 81 4.28 -9.57 -10.66
CA ARG A 81 5.67 -9.96 -10.45
C ARG A 81 6.56 -9.24 -11.44
N LEU A 82 7.72 -8.80 -10.95
CA LEU A 82 8.81 -8.31 -11.80
C LEU A 82 9.71 -9.50 -12.13
N ASP A 83 9.89 -9.78 -13.41
CA ASP A 83 10.85 -10.77 -13.89
C ASP A 83 12.27 -10.18 -14.00
N ALA A 84 13.24 -11.03 -14.37
CA ALA A 84 14.64 -10.62 -14.53
C ALA A 84 14.86 -9.64 -15.70
N GLY A 85 13.90 -9.54 -16.63
CA GLY A 85 13.91 -8.63 -17.77
C GLY A 85 13.28 -7.26 -17.47
N GLY A 86 12.74 -7.05 -16.27
CA GLY A 86 12.03 -5.82 -15.91
C GLY A 86 10.60 -5.76 -16.43
N VAL A 87 10.07 -6.87 -16.95
CA VAL A 87 8.68 -7.00 -17.37
C VAL A 87 7.82 -7.19 -16.12
N VAL A 88 6.76 -6.39 -16.01
CA VAL A 88 5.75 -6.54 -14.97
C VAL A 88 4.66 -7.46 -15.49
N GLU A 89 4.61 -8.68 -14.96
CA GLU A 89 3.54 -9.62 -15.22
C GLU A 89 2.43 -9.43 -14.19
N TYR A 90 1.23 -9.04 -14.63
CA TYR A 90 0.07 -8.91 -13.76
C TYR A 90 -0.62 -10.27 -13.61
N THR A 91 -0.91 -10.67 -12.38
CA THR A 91 -1.70 -11.86 -12.08
C THR A 91 -3.12 -11.43 -11.74
N GLU A 92 -4.11 -12.03 -12.40
CA GLU A 92 -5.54 -11.89 -12.07
C GLU A 92 -5.89 -12.57 -10.73
#